data_AF-A0A841LV09-F1
#
_entry.id   AF-A0A841LV09-F1
#
_cell.length_a   1.000
_cell.length_b   1.000
_cell.length_c   1.000
_cell.angle_alpha   90.00
_cell.angle_beta   90.00
_cell.angle_gamma   90.00
#
_symmetry.space_group_name_H-M   'P 1'
#
loop_
_entity.id
_entity.type
_entity.pdbx_description
1 polymer ?
#
loop_
_entity_poly.entity_id
_entity_poly.type
_entity_poly.pdbx_seq_one_letter_code
_entity_poly.pdbx_strand_id
1 'polypeptide(L)'
;MQCTIFKQNIATFKAEKQRLAQHAVQRAALQILANMDIDKIMVAPLGEKENAMRKLRRLIERERLKGTAGHWSYDLNRHIALKQALDRIKHGLLPQTLPATIQ
;
A
#
# COMPACT_ATOMS: atom_id res chain seq x y z
N MET A 1 -1.81 -9.50 36.97
CA MET A 1 -1.91 -10.17 35.64
C MET A 1 -2.93 -9.54 34.68
N GLN A 2 -4.02 -8.87 35.11
CA GLN A 2 -5.02 -8.28 34.18
C GLN A 2 -4.58 -7.01 33.43
N CYS A 3 -3.64 -6.22 33.97
CA CYS A 3 -3.19 -4.96 33.36
C CYS A 3 -2.41 -5.15 32.04
N THR A 4 -1.68 -6.26 31.90
CA THR A 4 -0.87 -6.57 30.71
C THR A 4 -1.74 -6.94 29.52
N ILE A 5 -2.76 -7.77 29.75
CA ILE A 5 -3.72 -8.21 28.73
C ILE A 5 -4.50 -7.02 28.17
N PHE A 6 -4.91 -6.08 29.04
CA PHE A 6 -5.62 -4.88 28.61
C PHE A 6 -4.75 -3.96 27.74
N LYS A 7 -3.48 -3.77 28.11
CA LYS A 7 -2.52 -3.00 27.32
C LYS A 7 -2.22 -3.66 25.98
N GLN A 8 -2.10 -4.99 25.95
CA GLN A 8 -1.93 -5.76 24.71
C GLN A 8 -3.15 -5.61 23.80
N ASN A 9 -4.37 -5.81 24.31
CA ASN A 9 -5.60 -5.67 23.52
C ASN A 9 -5.79 -4.27 22.92
N ILE A 10 -5.42 -3.21 23.65
CA ILE A 10 -5.45 -1.84 23.12
C ILE A 10 -4.43 -1.66 22.00
N ALA A 11 -3.24 -2.23 22.14
CA ALA A 11 -2.20 -2.18 21.12
C ALA A 11 -2.62 -2.96 19.86
N THR A 12 -3.18 -4.17 20.00
CA THR A 12 -3.69 -4.96 18.87
C THR A 12 -4.84 -4.25 18.17
N PHE A 13 -5.81 -3.70 18.91
CA PHE A 13 -6.92 -2.97 18.32
C PHE A 13 -6.48 -1.69 17.60
N LYS A 14 -5.53 -0.93 18.16
CA LYS A 14 -4.95 0.23 17.48
C LYS A 14 -4.20 -0.17 16.21
N ALA A 15 -3.40 -1.23 16.28
CA ALA A 15 -2.67 -1.75 15.12
C ALA A 15 -3.65 -2.21 14.03
N GLU A 16 -4.73 -2.88 14.40
CA GLU A 16 -5.74 -3.38 13.47
C GLU A 16 -6.58 -2.25 12.85
N LYS A 17 -6.96 -1.24 13.64
CA LYS A 17 -7.63 -0.04 13.14
C LYS A 17 -6.71 0.77 12.22
N GLN A 18 -5.43 0.85 12.54
CA GLN A 18 -4.43 1.50 11.71
C GLN A 18 -4.20 0.73 10.42
N ARG A 19 -4.21 -0.61 10.47
CA ARG A 19 -4.15 -1.48 9.30
C ARG A 19 -5.38 -1.27 8.41
N LEU A 20 -6.58 -1.24 8.97
CA LEU A 20 -7.81 -0.97 8.21
C LEU A 20 -7.83 0.42 7.59
N ALA A 21 -7.36 1.45 8.32
CA ALA A 21 -7.25 2.81 7.80
C ALA A 21 -6.18 2.93 6.70
N GLN A 22 -5.02 2.30 6.88
CA GLN A 22 -3.96 2.24 5.87
C GLN A 22 -4.43 1.49 4.61
N HIS A 23 -5.14 0.38 4.78
CA HIS A 23 -5.77 -0.34 3.68
C HIS A 23 -6.82 0.51 2.95
N ALA A 24 -7.69 1.20 3.67
CA ALA A 24 -8.72 2.05 3.08
C ALA A 24 -8.13 3.25 2.33
N VAL A 25 -7.11 3.90 2.91
CA VAL A 25 -6.40 5.04 2.30
C VAL A 25 -5.58 4.59 1.09
N GLN A 26 -4.86 3.47 1.18
CA GLN A 26 -4.13 2.89 0.04
C GLN A 26 -5.08 2.51 -1.09
N ARG A 27 -6.22 1.88 -0.79
CA ARG A 27 -7.25 1.49 -1.79
C ARG A 27 -7.88 2.71 -2.46
N ALA A 28 -8.25 3.72 -1.68
CA ALA A 28 -8.81 4.97 -2.21
C ALA A 28 -7.78 5.74 -3.05
N ALA A 29 -6.53 5.85 -2.59
CA ALA A 29 -5.46 6.50 -3.33
C ALA A 29 -5.15 5.77 -4.65
N LEU A 30 -5.14 4.43 -4.66
CA LEU A 30 -4.99 3.62 -5.87
C LEU A 30 -6.16 3.80 -6.85
N GLN A 31 -7.40 3.75 -6.36
CA GLN A 31 -8.59 3.98 -7.19
C GLN A 31 -8.58 5.39 -7.81
N ILE A 32 -8.26 6.41 -7.02
CA ILE A 32 -8.30 7.81 -7.44
C ILE A 32 -7.15 8.14 -8.41
N LEU A 33 -5.94 7.59 -8.19
CA LEU A 33 -4.74 8.01 -8.94
C LEU A 33 -4.46 7.15 -10.17
N ALA A 34 -5.01 5.94 -10.24
CA ALA A 34 -4.73 5.00 -11.31
C ALA A 34 -5.97 4.55 -12.09
N ASN A 35 -7.19 4.87 -11.62
CA ASN A 35 -8.45 4.31 -12.13
C ASN A 35 -8.36 2.77 -12.29
N MET A 36 -7.54 2.13 -11.44
CA MET A 36 -7.20 0.72 -11.47
C MET A 36 -7.71 0.06 -10.21
N ASP A 37 -8.54 -0.97 -10.39
CA ASP A 37 -9.04 -1.79 -9.30
C ASP A 37 -8.00 -2.87 -9.01
N ILE A 38 -7.30 -2.72 -7.88
CA ILE A 38 -6.23 -3.65 -7.50
C ILE A 38 -6.78 -5.05 -7.28
N ASP A 39 -8.01 -5.19 -6.76
CA ASP A 39 -8.60 -6.50 -6.49
C ASP A 39 -8.90 -7.23 -7.81
N LYS A 40 -9.33 -6.49 -8.86
CA LYS A 40 -9.45 -7.05 -10.22
C LYS A 40 -8.10 -7.44 -10.81
N ILE A 41 -7.07 -6.62 -10.65
CA ILE A 41 -5.72 -6.92 -11.18
C ILE A 41 -5.13 -8.16 -10.50
N MET A 42 -5.41 -8.38 -9.21
CA MET A 42 -4.91 -9.54 -8.48
C MET A 42 -5.46 -10.87 -9.02
N VAL A 43 -6.70 -10.90 -9.51
CA VAL A 43 -7.32 -12.09 -10.13
C VAL A 43 -7.10 -12.18 -11.64
N ALA A 44 -6.57 -11.13 -12.26
CA ALA A 44 -6.35 -11.08 -13.70
C ALA A 44 -5.21 -12.01 -14.19
N PRO A 45 -5.19 -12.37 -15.49
CA PRO A 45 -4.09 -13.09 -16.10
C PRO A 45 -2.75 -12.36 -16.01
N LEU A 46 -1.64 -13.09 -16.16
CA LEU A 46 -0.28 -12.55 -16.01
C LEU A 46 -0.01 -11.33 -16.91
N GLY A 47 -0.49 -11.33 -18.16
CA GLY A 47 -0.29 -10.21 -19.08
C GLY A 47 -0.94 -8.90 -18.62
N GLU A 48 -2.11 -8.98 -17.97
CA GLU A 48 -2.77 -7.79 -17.40
C GLU A 48 -2.02 -7.28 -16.16
N LYS A 49 -1.53 -8.19 -15.32
CA LYS A 49 -0.67 -7.86 -14.18
C LYS A 49 0.61 -7.16 -14.63
N GLU A 50 1.27 -7.65 -15.68
CA GLU A 50 2.47 -7.03 -16.25
C GLU A 50 2.19 -5.62 -16.79
N ASN A 51 1.07 -5.43 -17.48
CA ASN A 51 0.67 -4.12 -17.97
C ASN A 51 0.40 -3.14 -16.82
N ALA A 52 -0.28 -3.59 -15.76
CA ALA A 52 -0.50 -2.80 -14.54
C ALA A 52 0.82 -2.44 -13.85
N MET A 53 1.74 -3.39 -13.68
CA MET A 53 3.06 -3.14 -13.11
C MET A 53 3.86 -2.13 -13.95
N ARG A 54 3.78 -2.20 -15.29
CA ARG A 54 4.43 -1.24 -16.19
C ARG A 54 3.87 0.17 -16.03
N LYS A 55 2.54 0.31 -15.91
CA LYS A 55 1.87 1.59 -15.66
C LYS A 55 2.30 2.17 -14.31
N LEU A 56 2.31 1.35 -13.25
CA LEU A 56 2.75 1.77 -11.91
C LEU A 56 4.20 2.26 -11.90
N ARG A 57 5.13 1.55 -12.55
CA ARG A 57 6.53 2.00 -12.66
C ARG A 57 6.66 3.40 -13.28
N ARG A 58 5.89 3.68 -14.33
CA ARG A 58 5.88 5.01 -14.98
C ARG A 58 5.32 6.11 -14.06
N LEU A 59 4.27 5.80 -13.29
CA LEU A 59 3.69 6.73 -12.33
C LEU A 59 4.65 7.04 -11.17
N ILE A 60 5.31 6.00 -10.64
CA ILE A 60 6.35 6.15 -9.60
C ILE A 60 7.47 7.05 -10.09
N GLU A 61 7.96 6.81 -11.31
CA GLU A 61 9.05 7.60 -11.88
C GLU A 61 8.63 9.04 -12.12
N ARG A 62 7.43 9.27 -12.67
CA ARG A 62 6.87 10.62 -12.82
C ARG A 62 6.79 11.35 -11.47
N GLU A 63 6.39 10.64 -10.42
CA GLU A 63 6.29 11.22 -9.08
C GLU A 63 7.67 11.53 -8.49
N ARG A 64 8.65 10.65 -8.71
CA ARG A 64 10.04 10.85 -8.33
C ARG A 64 10.63 12.10 -9.00
N LEU A 65 10.38 12.27 -10.30
CA LEU A 65 10.84 13.43 -11.08
C LEU A 65 10.25 14.75 -10.57
N LYS A 66 8.97 14.77 -10.18
CA LYS A 66 8.35 15.95 -9.53
C LYS A 66 9.05 16.29 -8.22
N GLY A 67 9.36 15.27 -7.40
CA GLY A 67 10.07 15.45 -6.13
C GLY A 67 11.48 16.03 -6.35
N THR A 68 12.23 15.49 -7.30
CA THR A 68 13.57 16.01 -7.64
C THR A 68 13.54 17.41 -8.24
N ALA A 69 12.47 17.78 -8.94
CA ALA A 69 12.29 19.10 -9.53
C ALA A 69 11.69 20.14 -8.55
N GLY A 70 11.39 19.76 -7.30
CA GLY A 70 10.73 20.66 -6.33
C GLY A 70 9.33 21.09 -6.75
N HIS A 71 8.65 20.30 -7.58
CA HIS A 71 7.35 20.66 -8.13
C HIS A 71 6.28 20.57 -7.03
N TRP A 72 5.48 21.62 -6.84
CA TRP A 72 4.46 21.74 -5.78
C TRP A 72 3.45 20.58 -5.72
N SER A 73 3.15 19.96 -6.87
CA SER A 73 2.28 18.78 -6.96
C SER A 73 2.92 17.48 -6.47
N TYR A 74 4.21 17.47 -6.09
CA TYR A 74 4.84 16.28 -5.51
C TYR A 74 4.15 15.87 -4.20
N ASP A 75 3.87 14.58 -4.06
CA ASP A 75 3.30 14.03 -2.85
C ASP A 75 4.02 12.72 -2.47
N LEU A 76 4.65 12.71 -1.29
CA LEU A 76 5.36 11.54 -0.77
C LEU A 76 4.42 10.37 -0.47
N ASN A 77 3.23 10.63 0.05
CA ASN A 77 2.24 9.60 0.35
C ASN A 77 1.74 8.94 -0.93
N ARG A 78 1.57 9.72 -2.00
CA ARG A 78 1.27 9.20 -3.35
C ARG A 78 2.40 8.30 -3.85
N HIS A 79 3.65 8.68 -3.67
CA HIS A 79 4.79 7.84 -4.04
C HIS A 79 4.80 6.52 -3.26
N ILE A 80 4.60 6.58 -1.94
CA ILE A 80 4.53 5.40 -1.06
C ILE A 80 3.38 4.47 -1.48
N ALA A 81 2.20 5.02 -1.75
CA ALA A 81 1.03 4.25 -2.18
C ALA A 81 1.28 3.54 -3.52
N LEU A 82 1.90 4.21 -4.50
CA LEU A 82 2.25 3.61 -5.79
C LEU A 82 3.28 2.49 -5.65
N LYS A 83 4.26 2.65 -4.76
CA LYS A 83 5.25 1.62 -4.44
C LYS A 83 4.60 0.40 -3.79
N GLN A 84 3.76 0.62 -2.79
CA GLN A 84 3.02 -0.45 -2.11
C GLN A 84 2.09 -1.21 -3.07
N ALA A 85 1.46 -0.52 -4.01
CA ALA A 85 0.66 -1.14 -5.05
C ALA A 85 1.49 -2.07 -5.96
N LEU A 86 2.66 -1.60 -6.39
CA LEU A 86 3.55 -2.37 -7.25
C LEU A 86 4.05 -3.61 -6.53
N ASP A 87 4.45 -3.47 -5.27
CA ASP A 87 4.92 -4.58 -4.45
C ASP A 87 3.81 -5.62 -4.24
N ARG A 88 2.56 -5.18 -4.01
CA ARG A 88 1.40 -6.07 -3.88
C ARG A 88 1.14 -6.91 -5.13
N ILE A 89 1.24 -6.31 -6.33
CA ILE A 89 1.06 -7.05 -7.59
C ILE A 89 2.24 -7.99 -7.85
N LYS A 90 3.46 -7.52 -7.61
CA LYS A 90 4.69 -8.28 -7.89
C LYS A 90 4.82 -9.52 -7.00
N HIS A 91 4.54 -9.36 -5.71
CA HIS A 91 4.81 -10.39 -4.72
C HIS A 91 3.58 -11.22 -4.37
N GLY A 92 2.39 -10.84 -4.86
CA GLY A 92 1.13 -11.44 -4.41
C GLY A 92 0.84 -11.22 -2.92
N LEU A 93 1.73 -10.48 -2.24
CA LEU A 93 1.85 -10.47 -0.80
C LEU A 93 0.88 -9.44 -0.23
N LEU A 94 0.15 -9.93 0.76
CA LEU A 94 -0.62 -9.13 1.71
C LEU A 94 0.25 -7.99 2.27
N PRO A 95 -0.37 -6.90 2.79
CA PRO A 95 0.32 -5.90 3.60
C PRO A 95 1.39 -6.56 4.47
N GLN A 96 2.61 -6.01 4.49
CA GLN A 96 3.68 -6.45 5.37
C GLN A 96 3.18 -6.42 6.83
N THR A 97 2.61 -7.52 7.31
CA THR A 97 2.45 -7.77 8.74
C THR A 97 3.81 -8.31 9.18
N LEU A 98 4.57 -7.49 9.91
CA LEU A 98 5.76 -7.97 10.64
C LEU A 98 5.39 -9.26 11.40
N PRO A 99 6.28 -10.25 11.47
CA PRO A 99 5.98 -11.52 12.11
C PRO A 99 5.63 -11.33 13.58
N ALA A 100 4.49 -11.90 13.97
CA ALA A 100 4.12 -12.14 15.35
C ALA A 100 5.02 -13.25 15.90
N THR A 101 6.22 -12.90 16.38
CA THR A 101 7.02 -13.80 17.22
C THR A 101 7.82 -12.98 18.22
N ILE A 102 7.40 -12.97 19.48
CA ILE A 102 8.33 -13.01 20.61
C ILE A 102 7.69 -13.97 21.63
N GLN A 103 8.39 -15.09 21.86
CA GLN A 103 8.12 -16.07 22.91
C GLN A 103 8.33 -15.46 24.29
#